data_AF-A0A2H0SVL1-F1
#
_entry.id   AF-A0A2H0SVL1-F1
#
_cell.length_a   1.000
_cell.length_b   1.000
_cell.length_c   1.000
_cell.angle_alpha   90.00
_cell.angle_beta   90.00
_cell.angle_gamma   90.00
#
_symmetry.space_group_name_H-M   'P 1'
#
loop_
_entity.id
_entity.type
_entity.pdbx_description
1 polymer ?
#
loop_
_entity_poly.entity_id
_entity_poly.type
_entity_poly.pdbx_seq_one_letter_code
_entity_poly.pdbx_strand_id
1 'polypeptide(L)'
;RTYSYCVGLSTTGEPDWQALRKLALEIPKVIHEVNRIVYMFGESFDQPVKDITPTTLTTAVLDQLRQADAIANELMREHNLIKPITQ
;
A
#
# COMPACT_ATOMS: atom_id res chain seq x y z
N ARG A 1 -0.55 19.80 -5.53
CA ARG A 1 -0.25 18.35 -5.57
C ARG A 1 1.25 18.21 -5.59
N THR A 2 1.84 17.50 -4.63
CA THR A 2 3.30 17.38 -4.47
C THR A 2 3.69 15.92 -4.65
N TYR A 3 4.73 15.66 -5.45
CA TYR A 3 5.34 14.33 -5.56
C TYR A 3 6.36 14.18 -4.45
N SER A 4 6.18 13.17 -3.59
CA SER A 4 7.03 12.94 -2.42
C SER A 4 7.11 11.46 -2.10
N TYR A 5 7.95 11.09 -1.13
CA TYR A 5 8.24 9.71 -0.79
C TYR A 5 7.05 8.98 -0.16
N CYS A 6 7.10 7.66 -0.25
CA CYS A 6 6.20 6.72 0.41
C CYS A 6 7.01 5.89 1.41
N VAL A 7 6.46 5.64 2.59
CA VAL A 7 7.08 4.79 3.62
C VAL A 7 6.32 3.47 3.71
N GLY A 8 7.05 2.36 3.62
CA GLY A 8 6.53 1.01 3.84
C GLY A 8 6.75 0.59 5.29
N LEU A 9 5.68 0.21 5.99
CA LEU A 9 5.74 -0.43 7.31
C LEU A 9 5.58 -1.95 7.14
N SER A 10 6.33 -2.72 7.91
CA SER A 10 6.19 -4.17 8.01
C SER A 10 6.33 -4.59 9.47
N THR A 11 5.71 -5.71 9.85
CA THR A 11 5.75 -6.23 11.22
C THR A 11 6.00 -7.72 11.22
N THR A 12 6.78 -8.22 12.19
CA THR A 12 6.93 -9.65 12.43
C THR A 12 5.72 -10.14 13.24
N GLY A 13 4.80 -10.87 12.61
CA GLY A 13 3.58 -11.38 13.24
C GLY A 13 2.30 -10.64 12.84
N GLU A 14 1.26 -10.76 13.65
CA GLU A 14 -0.04 -10.12 13.36
C GLU A 14 0.03 -8.59 13.49
N PRO A 15 -0.41 -7.83 12.46
CA PRO A 15 -0.37 -6.38 12.50
C PRO A 15 -1.44 -5.80 13.43
N ASP A 16 -1.01 -4.92 14.35
CA ASP A 16 -1.93 -4.05 15.08
C ASP A 16 -2.35 -2.86 14.20
N TRP A 17 -3.50 -2.99 13.56
CA TRP A 17 -4.07 -1.95 12.69
C TRP A 17 -4.32 -0.61 13.38
N GLN A 18 -4.59 -0.60 14.70
CA GLN A 18 -4.80 0.64 15.43
C GLN A 18 -3.48 1.39 15.65
N ALA A 19 -2.43 0.67 16.04
CA ALA A 19 -1.09 1.24 16.18
C ALA A 19 -0.55 1.71 14.81
N LEU A 20 -0.71 0.90 13.76
CA LEU A 20 -0.30 1.27 12.40
C LEU A 20 -1.02 2.52 11.90
N ARG A 21 -2.32 2.64 12.18
CA ARG A 21 -3.08 3.85 11.82
C ARG A 21 -2.59 5.09 12.57
N LYS A 22 -2.22 4.97 13.84
CA LYS A 22 -1.62 6.09 14.60
C LYS A 22 -0.30 6.52 13.96
N LEU A 23 0.58 5.57 13.65
CA LEU A 23 1.86 5.85 12.97
C LEU A 23 1.64 6.51 11.61
N ALA A 24 0.67 6.02 10.83
CA ALA A 24 0.31 6.59 9.53
C ALA A 24 -0.13 8.07 9.59
N LEU A 25 -0.69 8.51 10.72
CA LEU A 25 -1.11 9.90 10.93
C LEU A 25 0.00 10.78 11.52
N GLU A 26 0.88 10.22 12.34
CA GLU A 26 1.92 10.99 13.03
C GLU A 26 3.17 11.23 12.18
N ILE A 27 3.63 10.23 11.43
CA ILE A 27 4.88 10.33 10.65
C ILE A 27 4.87 11.52 9.66
N PRO A 28 3.81 11.78 8.87
CA PRO A 28 3.80 12.90 7.92
C PRO A 28 3.81 14.27 8.59
N LYS A 29 3.43 14.35 9.88
CA LYS A 29 3.47 15.61 10.65
C LYS A 29 4.90 16.00 11.01
N VAL A 30 5.79 15.02 11.14
CA VAL A 30 7.19 15.21 11.52
C VAL A 30 8.10 15.23 10.28
N ILE A 31 7.78 14.40 9.29
CA ILE A 31 8.57 14.24 8.06
C ILE A 31 7.74 14.71 6.87
N HIS A 32 7.97 15.94 6.43
CA HIS A 32 7.18 16.58 5.37
C HIS A 32 7.49 16.05 3.96
N GLU A 33 8.58 15.30 3.80
CA GLU A 33 8.94 14.62 2.55
C GLU A 33 8.18 13.31 2.34
N VAL A 34 7.35 12.88 3.29
CA VAL A 34 6.55 11.65 3.18
C VAL A 34 5.07 11.99 3.04
N ASN A 35 4.47 11.59 1.92
CA ASN A 35 3.06 11.87 1.63
C ASN A 35 2.15 10.66 1.84
N ARG A 36 2.71 9.45 1.83
CA ARG A 36 1.96 8.20 1.94
C ARG A 36 2.70 7.21 2.80
N ILE A 37 1.94 6.48 3.61
CA ILE A 37 2.43 5.39 4.45
C ILE A 37 1.58 4.18 4.10
N VAL A 38 2.25 3.09 3.75
CA VAL A 38 1.62 1.84 3.31
C VAL A 38 2.09 0.70 4.20
N TYR A 39 1.21 -0.26 4.47
CA TYR A 39 1.58 -1.50 5.14
C TYR A 39 1.91 -2.56 4.08
N MET A 40 3.08 -3.17 4.20
CA MET A 40 3.55 -4.24 3.33
C MET A 40 3.24 -5.58 4.00
N PHE A 41 2.39 -6.37 3.35
CA PHE A 41 2.07 -7.72 3.82
C PHE A 41 3.23 -8.68 3.52
N GLY A 42 3.56 -9.56 4.47
CA GLY A 42 4.60 -10.58 4.32
C GLY A 42 5.59 -10.58 5.49
N GLU A 43 6.79 -11.11 5.25
CA GLU A 43 7.89 -11.09 6.21
C GLU A 43 8.37 -9.66 6.47
N SER A 44 8.93 -9.44 7.66
CA SER A 44 9.51 -8.16 8.02
C SER A 44 10.75 -7.87 7.17
N PHE A 45 10.82 -6.67 6.62
CA PHE A 45 11.98 -6.22 5.85
C PHE A 45 12.93 -5.44 6.75
N ASP A 46 14.14 -5.95 6.92
CA ASP A 46 15.19 -5.26 7.68
C ASP A 46 15.92 -4.20 6.84
N GLN A 47 15.80 -4.27 5.51
CA GLN A 47 16.50 -3.36 4.59
C GLN A 47 15.53 -2.64 3.65
N PRO A 48 15.74 -1.33 3.40
CA PRO A 48 14.93 -0.57 2.46
C PRO A 48 15.16 -1.07 1.03
N VAL A 49 14.08 -1.18 0.25
CA VAL A 49 14.15 -1.47 -1.18
C VAL A 49 14.78 -0.26 -1.89
N LYS A 50 15.97 -0.45 -2.45
CA LYS A 50 16.72 0.61 -3.16
C LYS A 50 16.50 0.56 -4.68
N ASP A 51 16.22 -0.64 -5.19
CA ASP A 51 16.10 -0.87 -6.63
C ASP A 51 14.64 -0.81 -7.06
N ILE A 52 14.37 -0.01 -8.08
CA ILE A 52 13.05 0.10 -8.70
C ILE A 52 13.08 -0.68 -10.01
N THR A 53 12.18 -1.65 -10.14
CA THR A 53 11.99 -2.38 -11.40
C THR A 53 11.45 -1.42 -12.47
N PRO A 54 12.16 -1.21 -13.59
CA PRO A 54 11.71 -0.31 -14.65
C PRO A 54 10.36 -0.77 -15.20
N THR A 55 9.33 0.03 -14.96
CA THR A 55 7.95 -0.31 -15.29
C THR A 55 7.35 0.82 -16.11
N THR A 56 6.89 0.51 -17.33
CA THR A 56 6.21 1.46 -18.22
C THR A 56 4.85 0.92 -18.63
N LEU A 57 4.04 1.77 -19.27
CA LEU A 57 2.69 1.43 -19.72
C LEU A 57 2.73 0.47 -20.94
N THR A 58 3.05 -0.79 -20.67
CA THR A 58 2.98 -1.88 -21.64
C THR A 58 1.72 -2.71 -21.41
N THR A 59 1.25 -3.38 -22.45
CA THR A 59 0.05 -4.24 -22.35
C THR A 59 0.18 -5.30 -21.26
N ALA A 60 1.35 -5.94 -21.14
CA ALA A 60 1.59 -6.95 -20.11
C ALA A 60 1.47 -6.39 -18.68
N VAL A 61 2.06 -5.20 -18.41
CA VAL A 61 1.95 -4.53 -17.11
C VAL A 61 0.50 -4.13 -16.80
N LEU A 62 -0.23 -3.63 -17.80
CA LEU A 62 -1.63 -3.26 -17.64
C LEU A 62 -2.52 -4.47 -17.39
N ASP A 63 -2.28 -5.58 -18.08
CA ASP A 63 -3.06 -6.81 -17.90
C ASP A 63 -2.83 -7.43 -16.52
N GLN A 64 -1.59 -7.41 -16.03
CA GLN A 64 -1.29 -7.79 -14.65
C GLN A 64 -2.03 -6.92 -13.62
N LEU A 65 -2.03 -5.60 -13.81
CA LEU A 65 -2.74 -4.68 -12.92
C LEU A 65 -4.26 -4.90 -12.96
N ARG A 66 -4.83 -5.11 -14.14
CA ARG A 66 -6.27 -5.42 -14.32
C ARG A 66 -6.65 -6.71 -13.62
N GLN A 67 -5.81 -7.73 -13.70
CA GLN A 67 -6.05 -8.99 -13.01
C GLN A 67 -6.05 -8.81 -11.49
N ALA A 68 -5.07 -8.06 -10.94
CA ALA A 68 -5.01 -7.79 -9.51
C ALA A 68 -6.23 -6.98 -9.02
N ASP A 69 -6.63 -5.95 -9.78
CA ASP A 69 -7.81 -5.14 -9.47
C ASP A 69 -9.10 -5.97 -9.50
N ALA A 70 -9.27 -6.82 -10.52
CA ALA A 70 -10.43 -7.70 -10.63
C ALA A 70 -10.55 -8.65 -9.43
N ILE A 71 -9.46 -9.31 -9.02
CA ILE A 71 -9.44 -10.22 -7.87
C ILE A 71 -9.81 -9.47 -6.58
N ALA A 72 -9.22 -8.29 -6.34
CA ALA A 72 -9.50 -7.51 -5.14
C ALA A 72 -10.97 -7.05 -5.08
N ASN A 73 -11.50 -6.53 -6.20
CA ASN A 73 -12.88 -6.05 -6.29
C ASN A 73 -13.90 -7.18 -6.19
N GLU A 74 -13.61 -8.35 -6.77
CA GLU A 74 -14.44 -9.55 -6.64
C GLU A 74 -14.53 -10.01 -5.19
N LEU A 75 -13.39 -10.15 -4.50
CA LEU A 75 -13.37 -10.54 -3.09
C LEU A 75 -14.11 -9.53 -2.20
N MET A 76 -13.95 -8.23 -2.44
CA MET A 76 -14.71 -7.19 -1.73
C MET A 76 -16.21 -7.28 -2.00
N ARG A 77 -16.61 -7.64 -3.22
CA ARG A 77 -18.02 -7.82 -3.60
C ARG A 77 -18.64 -9.02 -2.88
N GLU A 78 -17.95 -10.14 -2.88
CA GLU A 78 -18.39 -11.37 -2.20
C GLU A 78 -18.64 -11.13 -0.70
N HIS A 79 -17.77 -10.35 -0.07
CA HIS A 79 -17.89 -10.02 1.35
C HIS A 79 -18.79 -8.79 1.62
N ASN A 80 -19.46 -8.23 0.59
CA ASN A 80 -20.30 -7.03 0.68
C ASN A 80 -19.59 -5.79 1.26
N LEU A 81 -18.27 -5.68 1.08
CA LEU A 81 -17.42 -4.61 1.63
C LEU A 81 -17.27 -3.40 0.69
N ILE A 82 -17.89 -3.43 -0.49
CA ILE A 82 -17.79 -2.31 -1.46
C ILE A 82 -18.53 -1.06 -0.95
N LYS A 83 -19.70 -1.21 -0.32
CA LYS A 83 -20.50 -0.07 0.16
C LYS A 83 -19.82 0.78 1.25
N PRO A 84 -19.13 0.20 2.25
CA PRO A 84 -18.46 1.01 3.29
C PRO A 84 -17.20 1.74 2.81
N ILE A 85 -16.67 1.40 1.63
CA ILE A 85 -15.43 1.99 1.11
C ILE A 85 -15.80 2.92 -0.06
N THR A 86 -15.74 4.23 0.18
CA THR A 86 -15.90 5.23 -0.88
C THR A 86 -14.53 5.59 -1.45
N GLN A 87 -14.41 5.56 -2.78
CA GLN A 87 -13.21 5.95 -3.52
C GLN A 87 -13.34 7.38 -4.09
#